data_AF-A0A2V5P018-F1
#
_entry.id   AF-A0A2V5P018-F1
#
_cell.length_a   1.000
_cell.length_b   1.000
_cell.length_c   1.000
_cell.angle_alpha   90.00
_cell.angle_beta   90.00
_cell.angle_gamma   90.00
#
_symmetry.space_group_name_H-M   'P 1'
#
loop_
_entity.id
_entity.type
_entity.pdbx_description
1 polymer ?
#
loop_
_entity_poly.entity_id
_entity_poly.type
_entity_poly.pdbx_seq_one_letter_code
_entity_poly.pdbx_strand_id
1 'polypeptide(L)'
;MAFHRNALQFQPVKIDLHTHILPPDWPDLDAKYGYDGFVRMDHYKPCCARMMVGDRLFREITDNSWEPKRRIEEMDRAGISM
;
A
#
# COMPACT_ATOMS: atom_id res chain seq x y z
N MET A 1 4.83 -52.60 -3.44
CA MET A 1 5.97 -51.81 -3.94
C MET A 1 5.61 -50.34 -3.85
N ALA A 2 6.44 -49.56 -3.14
CA ALA A 2 6.40 -48.11 -3.00
C ALA A 2 6.37 -47.42 -4.38
N PHE A 3 5.87 -46.19 -4.57
CA PHE A 3 6.26 -44.94 -3.89
C PHE A 3 5.12 -43.92 -3.91
N HIS A 4 4.61 -43.54 -2.74
CA HIS A 4 3.90 -42.27 -2.58
C HIS A 4 4.95 -41.16 -2.53
N ARG A 5 5.12 -40.42 -3.63
CA ARG A 5 5.95 -39.23 -3.65
C ARG A 5 5.22 -38.12 -2.89
N ASN A 6 5.48 -38.02 -1.60
CA ASN A 6 5.19 -36.83 -0.82
C ASN A 6 6.29 -35.80 -1.15
N ALA A 7 6.18 -35.17 -2.32
CA ALA A 7 7.06 -34.08 -2.68
C ALA A 7 6.53 -32.83 -1.99
N LEU A 8 7.20 -32.40 -0.91
CA LEU A 8 7.13 -31.02 -0.46
C LEU A 8 7.59 -30.16 -1.65
N GLN A 9 6.65 -29.67 -2.45
CA GLN A 9 6.92 -28.76 -3.54
C GLN A 9 7.47 -27.47 -2.92
N PHE A 10 8.77 -27.24 -3.13
CA PHE A 10 9.38 -25.95 -2.85
C PHE A 10 8.64 -24.90 -3.68
N GLN A 11 7.85 -24.05 -3.04
CA GLN A 11 7.29 -22.88 -3.68
C GLN A 11 8.42 -21.83 -3.78
N PRO A 12 8.78 -21.37 -5.00
CA PRO A 12 9.81 -20.35 -5.13
C PRO A 12 9.34 -19.07 -4.43
N VAL A 13 10.21 -18.52 -3.58
CA VAL A 13 9.97 -17.23 -2.92
C VAL A 13 9.84 -16.16 -4.00
N LYS A 14 8.71 -15.47 -4.03
CA LYS A 14 8.46 -14.36 -4.95
C LYS A 14 8.53 -13.05 -4.17
N ILE A 15 9.51 -12.21 -4.51
CA ILE A 15 9.77 -10.94 -3.83
C ILE A 15 9.28 -9.80 -4.73
N ASP A 16 8.39 -8.95 -4.21
CA ASP A 16 8.06 -7.65 -4.79
C ASP A 16 9.03 -6.58 -4.26
N LEU A 17 10.04 -6.26 -5.05
CA LEU A 17 11.06 -5.28 -4.67
C LEU A 17 10.54 -3.83 -4.79
N HIS A 18 9.45 -3.58 -5.52
CA HIS A 18 9.01 -2.22 -5.85
C HIS A 18 7.54 -2.04 -5.50
N THR A 19 7.31 -1.70 -4.23
CA THR A 19 6.01 -1.25 -3.74
C THR A 19 6.13 0.08 -3.01
N HIS A 20 4.99 0.76 -2.87
CA HIS A 20 4.89 2.02 -2.13
C HIS A 20 3.83 1.90 -1.05
N ILE A 21 4.16 2.38 0.15
CA ILE A 21 3.26 2.53 1.28
C ILE A 21 3.41 3.96 1.81
N LEU A 22 2.30 4.56 2.23
CA LEU A 22 2.23 5.89 2.81
C LEU A 22 1.70 5.79 4.25
N PRO A 23 2.05 6.74 5.14
CA PRO A 23 1.28 6.94 6.37
C PRO A 23 -0.18 7.26 6.02
N PRO A 24 -1.15 6.90 6.88
CA PRO A 24 -2.56 7.24 6.65
C PRO A 24 -2.77 8.76 6.59
N ASP A 25 -2.03 9.51 7.43
CA ASP A 25 -2.06 10.97 7.48
C ASP A 25 -0.69 11.53 7.86
N TRP A 26 -0.50 12.83 7.61
CA TRP A 26 0.64 13.61 8.10
C TRP A 26 0.21 15.06 8.38
N PRO A 27 0.99 15.82 9.16
CA PRO A 27 0.66 17.21 9.50
C PRO A 27 0.55 18.09 8.27
N ASP A 28 -0.11 19.24 8.39
CA ASP A 28 -0.08 20.27 7.35
C ASP A 28 1.37 20.73 7.10
N LEU A 29 1.94 20.26 6.00
CA LEU A 29 3.32 20.54 5.63
C LEU A 29 3.46 21.93 5.02
N ASP A 30 2.41 22.47 4.39
CA ASP A 30 2.42 23.85 3.88
C ASP A 30 2.58 24.81 5.07
N ALA A 31 1.77 24.62 6.13
CA ALA A 31 1.89 25.39 7.37
C ALA A 31 3.22 25.16 8.09
N LYS A 32 3.71 23.92 8.11
CA LYS A 32 4.96 23.55 8.79
C LYS A 32 6.20 24.19 8.16
N TYR A 33 6.22 24.30 6.83
CA TYR A 33 7.40 24.76 6.09
C TYR A 33 7.25 26.17 5.50
N GLY A 34 6.05 26.76 5.57
CA GLY A 34 5.80 28.16 5.21
C GLY A 34 5.69 28.42 3.71
N TYR A 35 5.46 27.38 2.90
CA TYR A 35 5.19 27.50 1.47
C TYR A 35 4.31 26.35 0.98
N ASP A 36 3.53 26.61 -0.07
CA ASP A 36 2.58 25.66 -0.61
C ASP A 36 3.22 24.65 -1.57
N GLY A 37 2.55 23.51 -1.75
CA GLY A 37 2.88 22.53 -2.78
C GLY A 37 3.08 21.12 -2.24
N PHE A 38 2.90 20.92 -0.94
CA PHE A 38 2.91 19.60 -0.36
C PHE A 38 1.60 18.87 -0.61
N VAL A 39 1.69 17.53 -0.61
CA VAL A 39 0.50 16.68 -0.66
C VAL A 39 -0.19 16.72 0.71
N ARG A 40 -1.51 16.74 0.73
CA ARG A 40 -2.35 16.49 1.91
C ARG A 40 -3.24 15.28 1.67
N MET A 41 -3.56 14.55 2.73
CA MET A 41 -4.51 13.42 2.70
C MET A 41 -5.91 13.93 3.07
N ASP A 42 -6.88 13.65 2.20
CA ASP A 42 -8.30 13.95 2.43
C ASP A 42 -9.10 12.63 2.48
N HIS A 43 -9.36 12.12 3.69
CA HIS A 43 -10.16 10.92 3.93
C HIS A 43 -11.65 11.22 3.83
N TYR A 44 -12.19 11.12 2.62
CA TYR A 44 -13.56 11.51 2.31
C TYR A 44 -14.62 10.40 2.53
N LYS A 45 -14.18 9.14 2.66
CA LYS A 45 -15.05 7.98 2.98
C LYS A 45 -14.23 6.86 3.62
N PRO A 46 -14.86 5.89 4.31
CA PRO A 46 -14.14 4.75 4.87
C PRO A 46 -13.25 4.07 3.83
N CYS A 47 -12.01 3.77 4.22
CA CYS A 47 -11.00 3.09 3.40
C CYS A 47 -10.57 3.83 2.11
N CYS A 48 -10.88 5.12 1.94
CA CYS A 48 -10.49 5.86 0.74
C CYS A 48 -10.07 7.30 1.06
N ALA A 49 -9.04 7.76 0.36
CA ALA A 49 -8.51 9.08 0.51
C ALA A 49 -8.21 9.72 -0.86
N ARG A 50 -8.18 11.05 -0.87
CA ARG A 50 -7.66 11.85 -1.98
C ARG A 50 -6.34 12.47 -1.56
N MET A 51 -5.34 12.35 -2.41
CA MET A 51 -4.10 13.11 -2.31
C MET A 51 -4.34 14.45 -3.01
N MET A 52 -4.27 15.54 -2.25
CA MET A 52 -4.53 16.90 -2.73
C MET A 52 -3.23 17.71 -2.73
N VAL A 53 -2.99 18.54 -3.75
CA VAL A 53 -1.92 19.54 -3.77
C VAL A 53 -2.59 20.90 -3.97
N GLY A 54 -2.59 21.74 -2.93
CA GLY A 54 -3.52 22.87 -2.87
C GLY A 54 -4.96 22.40 -3.03
N ASP A 55 -5.68 22.96 -4.00
CA ASP A 55 -7.05 22.58 -4.37
C ASP A 55 -7.13 21.53 -5.48
N ARG A 56 -5.97 21.09 -6.01
CA ARG A 56 -5.92 20.13 -7.11
C ARG A 56 -5.90 18.70 -6.60
N LEU A 57 -6.83 17.88 -7.08
CA LEU A 57 -6.75 16.42 -6.93
C LEU A 57 -5.54 15.88 -7.69
N PHE A 58 -4.59 15.29 -6.96
CA PHE A 58 -3.44 14.61 -7.54
C PHE A 58 -3.77 13.14 -7.83
N ARG A 59 -4.33 12.42 -6.86
CA ARG A 59 -4.64 10.98 -6.98
C ARG A 59 -5.71 10.55 -5.95
N GLU A 60 -6.62 9.67 -6.34
CA GLU A 60 -7.43 8.90 -5.38
C GLU A 60 -6.72 7.60 -5.01
N ILE A 61 -6.72 7.25 -3.72
CA ILE A 61 -6.10 6.05 -3.17
C ILE A 61 -7.05 5.33 -2.20
N THR A 62 -6.80 4.05 -1.97
CA THR A 62 -7.55 3.20 -1.04
C THR A 62 -6.67 2.73 0.12
N ASP A 63 -7.28 2.15 1.14
CA ASP A 63 -6.61 1.68 2.35
C ASP A 63 -5.42 0.76 2.12
N ASN A 64 -5.37 0.00 1.03
CA ASN A 64 -4.16 -0.76 0.65
C ASN A 64 -2.87 0.09 0.54
N SER A 65 -2.98 1.41 0.39
CA SER A 65 -1.84 2.32 0.30
C SER A 65 -1.27 2.74 1.66
N TRP A 66 -1.95 2.42 2.77
CA TRP A 66 -1.47 2.73 4.14
C TRP A 66 -1.76 1.64 5.19
N GLU A 67 -2.70 0.72 4.97
CA GLU A 67 -3.08 -0.37 5.87
C GLU A 67 -2.28 -1.65 5.54
N PRO A 68 -1.34 -2.07 6.40
CA PRO A 68 -0.51 -3.24 6.14
C PRO A 68 -1.30 -4.53 6.00
N LYS A 69 -2.40 -4.71 6.74
CA LYS A 69 -3.21 -5.94 6.67
C LYS A 69 -3.83 -6.12 5.29
N ARG A 70 -4.35 -5.05 4.69
CA ARG A 70 -4.90 -5.06 3.33
C ARG A 70 -3.84 -5.45 2.30
N ARG A 71 -2.62 -4.94 2.47
CA ARG A 71 -1.50 -5.28 1.59
C ARG A 71 -1.11 -6.76 1.72
N ILE A 72 -1.04 -7.30 2.93
CA ILE A 72 -0.75 -8.73 3.16
C ILE A 72 -1.84 -9.61 2.51
N GLU A 73 -3.12 -9.26 2.67
CA GLU A 73 -4.22 -9.98 2.00
C GLU A 73 -4.11 -9.94 0.47
N GLU A 74 -3.66 -8.82 -0.11
CA GLU A 74 -3.39 -8.69 -1.55
C GLU A 74 -2.18 -9.52 -1.99
N MET A 75 -1.09 -9.52 -1.19
CA MET A 75 0.12 -10.32 -1.44
C MET A 75 -0.21 -11.81 -1.46
N ASP A 76 -0.98 -12.29 -0.49
CA ASP A 76 -1.43 -13.69 -0.40
C ASP A 76 -2.23 -14.09 -1.65
N ARG A 77 -3.17 -13.24 -2.10
CA ARG A 77 -3.95 -13.47 -3.32
C ARG A 77 -3.09 -13.47 -4.59
N ALA A 78 -2.02 -12.67 -4.62
CA ALA A 78 -1.11 -12.53 -5.75
C ALA A 78 0.07 -13.53 -5.73
N GLY A 79 0.18 -14.35 -4.69
CA GLY A 79 1.29 -15.27 -4.47
C GLY A 79 2.63 -14.57 -4.28
N ILE A 80 2.63 -13.37 -3.70
CA ILE A 80 3.83 -12.63 -3.31
C ILE A 80 4.23 -13.07 -1.90
N SER A 81 5.48 -13.49 -1.74
CA SER A 81 6.01 -14.00 -0.47
C SER A 81 6.62 -12.91 0.40
N MET A 82 7.15 -11.85 -0.22
CA MET A 82 7.84 -10.75 0.44
C MET A 82 7.68 -9.46 -0.34
#